data_AF-A0A965QFI1-F1
#
_entry.id   AF-A0A965QFI1-F1
#
_cell.length_a   1.000
_cell.length_b   1.000
_cell.length_c   1.000
_cell.angle_alpha   90.00
_cell.angle_beta   90.00
_cell.angle_gamma   90.00
#
_symmetry.space_group_name_H-M   'P 1'
#
loop_
_entity.id
_entity.type
_entity.pdbx_description
1 polymer ?
#
loop_
_entity_poly.entity_id
_entity_poly.type
_entity_poly.pdbx_seq_one_letter_code
_entity_poly.pdbx_strand_id
1 'polypeptide(L)'
;MTLTGIAEWWLARLNPYASRASNGPLDLSERHVINASGLKKYTKNVENWKTDSIEILNAAGQGILNSAYPFTKGWYREDSNGDIFPASQHQNGSSYGVIINWFDNLKSVTKGFVDLPKFSRTVIYSDPDSDQWNVGLNPPGIVEQVKNALVENQAPVQVIYNHEGYWHSVFVVGFDDQRDSRHCGFVENSIKYFDDMAREWTAKAETSGSAKKRTEYLNKAKDSRKRSNKLKASYQQAGGCRNQGVFYVRNSEFYGFEGTYDYDPSNSGEESAYAPKVMLFEYEWLEHLANHVIQIGVRQERAGQ
;
A
#
# COMPACT_ATOMS: atom_id res chain seq x y z
N MET A 1 0.05 -4.53 -2.12
CA MET A 1 -1.08 -4.76 -1.19
C MET A 1 -0.50 -5.26 0.11
N THR A 2 -0.17 -4.35 1.03
CA THR A 2 0.85 -4.57 2.07
C THR A 2 0.38 -5.27 3.36
N LEU A 3 -0.80 -5.90 3.42
CA LEU A 3 -1.32 -6.47 4.67
C LEU A 3 -0.52 -7.65 5.24
N THR A 4 0.30 -8.32 4.45
CA THR A 4 1.22 -9.33 5.00
C THR A 4 2.17 -8.68 6.00
N GLY A 5 2.76 -7.54 5.65
CA GLY A 5 3.70 -6.83 6.52
C GLY A 5 3.15 -6.50 7.91
N ILE A 6 1.84 -6.25 8.06
CA ILE A 6 1.24 -6.00 9.38
C ILE A 6 1.11 -7.27 10.21
N ALA A 7 0.76 -8.39 9.57
CA ALA A 7 0.72 -9.69 10.24
C ALA A 7 2.13 -10.13 10.66
N GLU A 8 3.12 -9.98 9.79
CA GLU A 8 4.52 -10.26 10.08
C GLU A 8 5.06 -9.41 11.24
N TRP A 9 4.71 -8.13 11.27
CA TRP A 9 5.08 -7.24 12.37
C TRP A 9 4.51 -7.73 13.71
N TRP A 10 3.23 -8.12 13.73
CA TRP A 10 2.59 -8.65 14.93
C TRP A 10 3.17 -10.01 15.34
N LEU A 11 3.40 -10.91 14.40
CA LEU A 11 4.06 -12.19 14.68
C LEU A 11 5.45 -11.97 15.26
N ALA A 12 6.24 -11.03 14.72
CA ALA A 12 7.55 -10.68 15.23
C ALA A 12 7.49 -10.07 16.65
N ARG A 13 6.48 -9.23 16.92
CA ARG A 13 6.29 -8.60 18.22
C ARG A 13 5.84 -9.59 19.30
N LEU A 14 4.94 -10.51 18.94
CA LEU A 14 4.46 -11.57 19.85
C LEU A 14 5.49 -12.68 20.03
N ASN A 15 6.41 -12.86 19.08
CA ASN A 15 7.46 -13.88 19.10
C ASN A 15 8.85 -13.23 18.92
N PRO A 16 9.40 -12.53 19.92
CA PRO A 16 10.60 -11.71 19.76
C PRO A 16 11.87 -12.50 19.37
N TYR A 17 11.89 -13.82 19.63
CA TYR A 17 12.99 -14.71 19.30
C TYR A 17 12.87 -15.39 17.92
N ALA A 18 11.74 -15.20 17.22
CA ALA A 18 11.57 -15.77 15.90
C ALA A 18 12.52 -15.11 14.89
N SER A 19 13.09 -15.92 14.00
CA SER A 19 13.99 -15.43 12.96
C SER A 19 13.26 -14.48 12.00
N ARG A 20 13.89 -13.34 11.70
CA ARG A 20 13.42 -12.32 10.75
C ARG A 20 14.12 -12.45 9.39
N ALA A 21 14.76 -13.58 9.14
CA ALA A 21 15.40 -13.86 7.86
C ALA A 21 14.35 -14.00 6.75
N SER A 22 14.74 -13.68 5.51
CA SER A 22 13.93 -14.00 4.34
C SER A 22 13.68 -15.52 4.27
N ASN A 23 12.49 -15.90 3.84
CA ASN A 23 11.95 -17.26 3.86
C ASN A 23 11.90 -17.90 5.26
N GLY A 24 12.03 -17.09 6.31
CA GLY A 24 11.93 -17.51 7.71
C GLY A 24 10.48 -17.72 8.17
N PRO A 25 10.27 -18.01 9.46
CA PRO A 25 8.95 -18.30 10.04
C PRO A 25 8.01 -17.09 10.09
N LEU A 26 8.52 -15.90 9.74
CA LEU A 26 7.79 -14.63 9.74
C LEU A 26 7.66 -14.05 8.33
N ASP A 27 8.12 -14.72 7.27
CA ASP A 27 8.02 -14.23 5.89
C ASP A 27 6.75 -14.80 5.25
N LEU A 28 5.67 -14.03 5.31
CA LEU A 28 4.35 -14.42 4.84
C LEU A 28 4.16 -14.05 3.36
N SER A 29 3.53 -14.95 2.63
CA SER A 29 3.19 -14.80 1.23
C SER A 29 2.17 -13.68 1.00
N GLU A 30 2.56 -12.61 0.29
CA GLU A 30 1.59 -11.61 -0.20
C GLU A 30 0.61 -12.24 -1.20
N ARG A 31 1.07 -13.22 -1.98
CA ARG A 31 0.24 -14.00 -2.90
C ARG A 31 -0.93 -14.70 -2.20
N HIS A 32 -0.71 -15.19 -0.97
CA HIS A 32 -1.81 -15.78 -0.18
C HIS A 32 -2.92 -14.76 0.07
N VAL A 33 -2.57 -13.54 0.50
CA VAL A 33 -3.57 -12.48 0.78
C VAL A 33 -4.27 -12.03 -0.49
N ILE A 34 -3.53 -11.88 -1.60
CA ILE A 34 -4.09 -11.56 -2.93
C ILE A 34 -5.16 -12.58 -3.30
N ASN A 35 -4.83 -13.87 -3.30
CA ASN A 35 -5.78 -14.90 -3.70
C ASN A 35 -6.91 -15.08 -2.68
N ALA A 36 -6.64 -14.93 -1.38
CA ALA A 36 -7.68 -14.95 -0.36
C ALA A 36 -8.71 -13.82 -0.58
N SER A 37 -8.25 -12.63 -0.98
CA SER A 37 -9.12 -11.48 -1.27
C SER A 37 -10.09 -11.72 -2.44
N GLY A 38 -9.77 -12.64 -3.34
CA GLY A 38 -10.64 -13.04 -4.45
C GLY A 38 -11.75 -14.03 -4.06
N LEU A 39 -11.72 -14.58 -2.85
CA LEU A 39 -12.62 -15.67 -2.43
C LEU A 39 -13.69 -15.20 -1.45
N LYS A 40 -14.97 -15.42 -1.80
CA LYS A 40 -16.15 -15.02 -0.99
C LYS A 40 -16.10 -15.49 0.47
N LYS A 41 -15.50 -16.66 0.74
CA LYS A 41 -15.38 -17.19 2.11
C LYS A 41 -14.53 -16.29 3.03
N TYR A 42 -13.58 -15.54 2.47
CA TYR A 42 -12.70 -14.65 3.22
C TYR A 42 -13.14 -13.19 3.19
N THR A 43 -13.98 -12.81 2.22
CA THR A 43 -14.47 -11.44 2.05
C THR A 43 -15.89 -11.20 2.56
N LYS A 44 -16.52 -12.18 3.20
CA LYS A 44 -17.91 -12.07 3.70
C LYS A 44 -18.16 -10.85 4.59
N ASN A 45 -17.16 -10.42 5.36
CA ASN A 45 -17.26 -9.29 6.28
C ASN A 45 -16.49 -8.04 5.80
N VAL A 46 -16.08 -8.01 4.54
CA VAL A 46 -15.34 -6.89 3.94
C VAL A 46 -16.35 -6.00 3.21
N GLU A 47 -16.76 -4.90 3.84
CA GLU A 47 -17.67 -3.93 3.23
C GLU A 47 -16.88 -2.86 2.48
N ASN A 48 -15.78 -2.39 3.07
CA ASN A 48 -14.84 -1.47 2.45
C ASN A 48 -13.42 -2.05 2.50
N TRP A 49 -12.91 -2.52 1.35
CA TRP A 49 -11.58 -3.14 1.28
C TRP A 49 -10.44 -2.21 1.75
N LYS A 50 -10.63 -0.88 1.73
CA LYS A 50 -9.61 0.09 2.17
C LYS A 50 -9.42 0.08 3.69
N THR A 51 -10.47 -0.25 4.44
CA THR A 51 -10.43 -0.28 5.91
C THR A 51 -10.55 -1.68 6.50
N ASP A 52 -11.18 -2.60 5.77
CA ASP A 52 -11.62 -3.90 6.30
C ASP A 52 -10.77 -5.05 5.79
N SER A 53 -9.73 -4.78 5.00
CA SER A 53 -8.92 -5.83 4.39
C SER A 53 -8.22 -6.73 5.43
N ILE A 54 -8.03 -6.27 6.67
CA ILE A 54 -7.57 -7.13 7.77
C ILE A 54 -8.53 -8.29 8.09
N GLU A 55 -9.83 -8.14 7.78
CA GLU A 55 -10.81 -9.20 7.99
C GLU A 55 -10.58 -10.41 7.08
N ILE A 56 -9.85 -10.24 5.96
CA ILE A 56 -9.41 -11.34 5.11
C ILE A 56 -8.46 -12.26 5.90
N LEU A 57 -7.51 -11.67 6.64
CA LEU A 57 -6.59 -12.41 7.48
C LEU A 57 -7.31 -13.05 8.68
N ASN A 58 -8.25 -12.35 9.31
CA ASN A 58 -9.07 -12.92 10.38
C ASN A 58 -9.91 -14.10 9.89
N ALA A 59 -10.51 -14.01 8.71
CA ALA A 59 -11.33 -15.07 8.13
C ALA A 59 -10.48 -16.27 7.67
N ALA A 60 -9.25 -16.02 7.21
CA ALA A 60 -8.30 -17.08 6.91
C ALA A 60 -7.81 -17.79 8.18
N GLY A 61 -7.60 -17.04 9.28
CA GLY A 61 -7.07 -17.55 10.56
C GLY A 61 -5.60 -17.97 10.53
N GLN A 62 -5.06 -18.20 9.33
CA GLN A 62 -3.68 -18.61 9.09
C GLN A 62 -3.09 -17.83 7.92
N GLY A 63 -1.80 -17.57 7.97
CA GLY A 63 -0.97 -17.13 6.86
C GLY A 63 -0.28 -18.32 6.20
N ILE A 64 0.31 -18.09 5.03
CA ILE A 64 1.15 -19.07 4.35
C ILE A 64 2.53 -18.45 4.19
N LEU A 65 3.59 -19.19 4.51
CA LEU A 65 4.97 -18.73 4.32
C LEU A 65 5.26 -18.49 2.83
N ASN A 66 6.04 -17.44 2.54
CA ASN A 66 6.48 -17.13 1.18
C ASN A 66 7.27 -18.31 0.56
N SER A 67 8.04 -19.05 1.37
CA SER A 67 8.75 -20.25 0.92
C SER A 67 7.85 -21.42 0.48
N ALA A 68 6.58 -21.43 0.90
CA ALA A 68 5.59 -22.44 0.52
C ALA A 68 4.66 -21.96 -0.60
N TYR A 69 4.42 -20.65 -0.70
CA TYR A 69 3.56 -20.05 -1.70
C TYR A 69 4.10 -18.70 -2.17
N PRO A 70 5.17 -18.66 -2.96
CA PRO A 70 5.94 -17.45 -3.19
C PRO A 70 5.16 -16.40 -3.98
N PHE A 71 5.34 -15.14 -3.60
CA PHE A 71 5.11 -14.02 -4.49
C PHE A 71 6.25 -13.99 -5.53
N THR A 72 5.92 -14.22 -6.79
CA THR A 72 6.92 -14.55 -7.81
C THR A 72 6.63 -13.92 -9.17
N LYS A 73 7.59 -13.96 -10.10
CA LYS A 73 7.34 -13.64 -11.51
C LYS A 73 7.15 -14.94 -12.30
N GLY A 74 6.45 -14.83 -13.42
CA GLY A 74 6.14 -15.97 -14.26
C GLY A 74 5.53 -15.53 -15.59
N TRP A 75 5.40 -16.51 -16.47
CA TRP A 75 4.90 -16.30 -17.83
C TRP A 75 3.37 -16.30 -17.85
N TYR A 76 2.81 -15.28 -18.47
CA TYR A 76 1.38 -15.12 -18.69
C TYR A 76 1.11 -14.63 -20.11
N ARG A 77 -0.11 -14.75 -20.58
CA ARG A 77 -0.56 -14.17 -21.85
C ARG A 77 -1.92 -13.54 -21.68
N GLU A 78 -2.18 -12.52 -22.47
CA GLU A 78 -3.48 -11.85 -22.56
C GLU A 78 -4.14 -12.25 -23.88
N ASP A 79 -5.42 -12.59 -23.86
CA ASP A 79 -6.17 -12.85 -25.09
C ASP A 79 -6.74 -11.56 -25.69
N SER A 80 -7.48 -11.67 -26.80
CA SER A 80 -8.07 -10.51 -27.49
C SER A 80 -9.12 -9.75 -26.67
N ASN A 81 -9.64 -10.35 -25.60
CA ASN A 81 -10.65 -9.76 -24.72
C ASN A 81 -10.03 -9.10 -23.49
N GLY A 82 -8.72 -9.23 -23.29
CA GLY A 82 -8.03 -8.77 -22.10
C GLY A 82 -7.96 -9.81 -20.98
N ASP A 83 -8.40 -11.05 -21.23
CA ASP A 83 -8.35 -12.11 -20.22
C ASP A 83 -6.92 -12.67 -20.11
N ILE A 84 -6.44 -12.82 -18.88
CA ILE A 84 -5.06 -13.20 -18.59
C ILE A 84 -4.99 -14.67 -18.18
N PHE A 85 -4.07 -15.42 -18.78
CA PHE A 85 -3.86 -16.85 -18.55
C PHE A 85 -2.39 -17.18 -18.27
N PRO A 86 -2.10 -18.25 -17.51
CA PRO A 86 -0.75 -18.80 -17.44
C PRO A 86 -0.23 -19.15 -18.85
N ALA A 87 1.07 -18.94 -19.07
CA ALA A 87 1.74 -19.26 -20.33
C ALA A 87 3.10 -19.91 -20.07
N SER A 88 3.74 -20.40 -21.14
CA SER A 88 5.16 -20.80 -21.11
C SER A 88 6.03 -19.73 -21.76
N GLN A 89 7.33 -19.74 -21.45
CA GLN A 89 8.33 -18.76 -21.92
C GLN A 89 8.38 -18.57 -23.45
N HIS A 90 8.06 -19.61 -24.21
CA HIS A 90 8.18 -19.60 -25.67
C HIS A 90 6.82 -19.61 -26.37
N GLN A 91 5.74 -19.38 -25.63
CA GLN A 91 4.42 -19.29 -26.22
C GLN A 91 4.24 -17.92 -26.88
N ASN A 92 3.69 -17.89 -28.10
CA ASN A 92 3.44 -16.63 -28.80
C ASN A 92 2.53 -15.71 -27.96
N GLY A 93 2.92 -14.44 -27.81
CA GLY A 93 2.20 -13.45 -27.00
C GLY A 93 2.40 -13.60 -25.48
N SER A 94 3.39 -14.39 -25.02
CA SER A 94 3.71 -14.47 -23.60
C SER A 94 4.51 -13.26 -23.10
N SER A 95 4.15 -12.78 -21.92
CA SER A 95 4.86 -11.75 -21.15
C SER A 95 5.34 -12.34 -19.82
N TYR A 96 6.43 -11.80 -19.28
CA TYR A 96 6.98 -12.20 -17.99
C TYR A 96 6.72 -11.12 -16.94
N GLY A 97 6.15 -11.49 -15.79
CA GLY A 97 5.88 -10.52 -14.73
C GLY A 97 5.13 -11.10 -13.53
N VAL A 98 4.71 -10.22 -12.62
CA VAL A 98 4.10 -10.60 -11.33
C VAL A 98 2.62 -11.00 -11.43
N ILE A 99 2.00 -10.90 -12.61
CA ILE A 99 0.56 -11.15 -12.80
C ILE A 99 0.15 -12.58 -12.42
N ILE A 100 1.06 -13.54 -12.53
CA ILE A 100 0.87 -14.93 -12.06
C ILE A 100 0.37 -15.01 -10.60
N ASN A 101 0.71 -14.05 -9.74
CA ASN A 101 0.28 -14.05 -8.34
C ASN A 101 -1.23 -13.93 -8.15
N TRP A 102 -1.97 -13.45 -9.17
CA TRP A 102 -3.43 -13.35 -9.17
C TRP A 102 -4.15 -14.62 -9.63
N PHE A 103 -3.41 -15.65 -10.05
CA PHE A 103 -4.00 -16.96 -10.32
C PHE A 103 -4.18 -17.74 -9.02
N ASP A 104 -5.44 -18.04 -8.67
CA ASP A 104 -5.79 -18.81 -7.47
C ASP A 104 -5.32 -20.26 -7.58
N ASN A 105 -4.28 -20.57 -6.81
CA ASN A 105 -3.75 -21.92 -6.63
C ASN A 105 -3.75 -22.34 -5.16
N LEU A 106 -4.58 -21.71 -4.30
CA LEU A 106 -4.54 -21.94 -2.86
C LEU A 106 -4.82 -23.40 -2.47
N LYS A 107 -5.64 -24.11 -3.25
CA LYS A 107 -5.95 -25.53 -3.02
C LYS A 107 -4.74 -26.47 -3.15
N SER A 108 -3.68 -26.02 -3.82
CA SER A 108 -2.46 -26.81 -4.02
C SER A 108 -1.48 -26.72 -2.84
N VAL A 109 -1.69 -25.77 -1.92
CA VAL A 109 -0.80 -25.56 -0.79
C VAL A 109 -1.12 -26.57 0.32
N THR A 110 -0.11 -27.34 0.72
CA THR A 110 -0.24 -28.43 1.71
C THR A 110 0.64 -28.24 2.95
N LYS A 111 1.51 -27.23 2.96
CA LYS A 111 2.47 -26.94 4.04
C LYS A 111 2.74 -25.45 4.16
N GLY A 112 3.45 -25.06 5.22
CA GLY A 112 3.89 -23.67 5.44
C GLY A 112 2.80 -22.77 6.00
N PHE A 113 1.77 -23.33 6.65
CA PHE A 113 0.75 -22.56 7.35
C PHE A 113 1.31 -22.02 8.66
N VAL A 114 0.98 -20.77 8.98
CA VAL A 114 1.34 -20.09 10.23
C VAL A 114 0.07 -19.54 10.86
N ASP A 115 -0.20 -19.89 12.11
CA ASP A 115 -1.35 -19.36 12.82
C ASP A 115 -1.23 -17.85 13.00
N LEU A 116 -2.30 -17.12 12.69
CA LEU A 116 -2.34 -15.68 12.86
C LEU A 116 -3.09 -15.33 14.14
N PRO A 117 -2.64 -14.31 14.89
CA PRO A 117 -3.46 -13.76 15.95
C PRO A 117 -4.73 -13.15 15.35
N LYS A 118 -5.78 -13.06 16.15
CA LYS A 118 -6.99 -12.33 15.74
C LYS A 118 -6.73 -10.83 15.79
N PHE A 119 -6.90 -10.16 14.66
CA PHE A 119 -6.68 -8.73 14.56
C PHE A 119 -7.92 -7.91 14.91
N SER A 120 -7.71 -6.72 15.45
CA SER A 120 -8.71 -5.65 15.55
C SER A 120 -8.34 -4.53 14.59
N ARG A 121 -9.35 -3.79 14.11
CA ARG A 121 -9.15 -2.53 13.41
C ARG A 121 -9.86 -1.40 14.14
N THR A 122 -9.20 -0.25 14.17
CA THR A 122 -9.80 1.03 14.57
C THR A 122 -9.58 2.00 13.42
N VAL A 123 -10.67 2.47 12.82
CA VAL A 123 -10.60 3.50 11.76
C VAL A 123 -10.41 4.84 12.45
N ILE A 124 -9.23 5.42 12.31
CA ILE A 124 -8.93 6.79 12.79
C ILE A 124 -9.53 7.79 11.82
N TYR A 125 -9.35 7.53 10.52
CA TYR A 125 -9.93 8.32 9.45
C TYR A 125 -10.18 7.47 8.20
N SER A 126 -11.24 7.78 7.47
CA SER A 126 -11.51 7.23 6.14
C SER A 126 -12.19 8.28 5.28
N ASP A 127 -11.79 8.36 4.01
CA ASP A 127 -12.45 9.21 3.04
C ASP A 127 -13.96 8.92 3.00
N PRO A 128 -14.82 9.92 3.28
CA PRO A 128 -16.27 9.73 3.24
C PRO A 128 -16.80 9.31 1.86
N ASP A 129 -16.08 9.65 0.78
CA ASP A 129 -16.44 9.25 -0.58
C ASP A 129 -15.89 7.85 -0.93
N SER A 130 -15.10 7.26 -0.04
CA SER A 130 -14.34 6.04 -0.31
C SER A 130 -13.57 6.15 -1.63
N ASP A 131 -12.81 7.22 -1.86
CA ASP A 131 -11.96 7.36 -3.05
C ASP A 131 -10.48 7.22 -2.66
N GLN A 132 -9.84 6.13 -3.08
CA GLN A 132 -8.41 5.89 -2.80
C GLN A 132 -7.49 6.86 -3.56
N TRP A 133 -8.00 7.59 -4.55
CA TRP A 133 -7.24 8.57 -5.33
C TRP A 133 -7.37 9.99 -4.79
N ASN A 134 -8.12 10.16 -3.70
CA ASN A 134 -8.39 11.45 -3.11
C ASN A 134 -7.19 11.95 -2.29
N VAL A 135 -7.08 13.27 -2.18
CA VAL A 135 -6.00 14.00 -1.50
C VAL A 135 -6.56 15.20 -0.74
N GLY A 136 -5.80 15.77 0.19
CA GLY A 136 -6.11 17.02 0.89
C GLY A 136 -7.43 16.96 1.67
N LEU A 137 -7.66 15.85 2.37
CA LEU A 137 -8.94 15.52 3.00
C LEU A 137 -8.89 15.37 4.51
N ASN A 138 -7.73 15.08 5.09
CA ASN A 138 -7.70 14.68 6.49
C ASN A 138 -8.16 15.83 7.40
N PRO A 139 -8.84 15.50 8.50
CA PRO A 139 -9.27 16.50 9.46
C PRO A 139 -8.04 17.13 10.14
N PRO A 140 -8.17 18.38 10.61
CA PRO A 140 -7.16 18.99 11.46
C PRO A 140 -6.81 18.08 12.65
N GLY A 141 -5.51 17.98 12.96
CA GLY A 141 -5.02 17.18 14.09
C GLY A 141 -4.89 15.68 13.83
N ILE A 142 -5.05 15.19 12.60
CA ILE A 142 -4.83 13.76 12.26
C ILE A 142 -3.44 13.26 12.68
N VAL A 143 -2.42 14.12 12.60
CA VAL A 143 -1.04 13.83 13.02
C VAL A 143 -1.02 13.43 14.50
N GLU A 144 -1.63 14.23 15.38
CA GLU A 144 -1.69 13.95 16.81
C GLU A 144 -2.55 12.74 17.12
N GLN A 145 -3.65 12.52 16.38
CA GLN A 145 -4.46 11.31 16.53
C GLN A 145 -3.65 10.03 16.23
N VAL A 146 -2.82 10.04 15.18
CA VAL A 146 -1.94 8.92 14.85
C VAL A 146 -0.85 8.74 15.89
N LYS A 147 -0.20 9.81 16.37
CA LYS A 147 0.79 9.73 17.45
C LYS A 147 0.20 9.13 18.72
N ASN A 148 -0.95 9.62 19.16
CA ASN A 148 -1.65 9.11 20.34
C ASN A 148 -2.00 7.64 20.16
N ALA A 149 -2.54 7.25 19.00
CA ALA A 149 -2.85 5.86 18.71
C ALA A 149 -1.62 4.95 18.79
N LEU A 150 -0.46 5.38 18.25
CA LEU A 150 0.80 4.64 18.33
C LEU A 150 1.26 4.46 19.79
N VAL A 151 1.18 5.51 20.60
CA VAL A 151 1.60 5.49 22.01
C VAL A 151 0.66 4.64 22.86
N GLU A 152 -0.64 4.87 22.77
CA GLU A 152 -1.67 4.23 23.61
C GLU A 152 -1.78 2.74 23.31
N ASN A 153 -1.84 2.38 22.03
CA ASN A 153 -2.13 1.01 21.62
C ASN A 153 -0.88 0.20 21.26
N GLN A 154 0.30 0.84 21.19
CA GLN A 154 1.57 0.19 20.89
C GLN A 154 1.49 -0.69 19.62
N ALA A 155 0.79 -0.17 18.62
CA ALA A 155 0.33 -0.89 17.43
C ALA A 155 0.53 -0.03 16.17
N PRO A 156 0.96 -0.61 15.04
CA PRO A 156 1.17 0.12 13.80
C PRO A 156 -0.12 0.72 13.26
N VAL A 157 0.03 1.85 12.57
CA VAL A 157 -1.06 2.50 11.84
C VAL A 157 -0.85 2.32 10.35
N GLN A 158 -1.79 1.65 9.69
CA GLN A 158 -1.85 1.57 8.25
C GLN A 158 -2.35 2.90 7.67
N VAL A 159 -1.67 3.39 6.65
CA VAL A 159 -2.04 4.60 5.92
C VAL A 159 -2.16 4.27 4.45
N ILE A 160 -3.33 4.56 3.88
CA ILE A 160 -3.54 4.63 2.44
C ILE A 160 -3.46 6.10 2.05
N TYR A 161 -2.60 6.40 1.07
CA TYR A 161 -2.37 7.76 0.59
C TYR A 161 -2.22 7.79 -0.92
N ASN A 162 -2.36 8.98 -1.51
CA ASN A 162 -2.07 9.21 -2.91
C ASN A 162 -0.86 10.13 -3.07
N HIS A 163 0.13 9.71 -3.85
CA HIS A 163 1.32 10.49 -4.17
C HIS A 163 1.57 10.38 -5.67
N GLU A 164 1.74 11.54 -6.33
CA GLU A 164 2.01 11.62 -7.77
C GLU A 164 1.07 10.77 -8.66
N GLY A 165 -0.21 10.70 -8.28
CA GLY A 165 -1.23 10.00 -9.07
C GLY A 165 -1.27 8.49 -8.85
N TYR A 166 -0.46 7.94 -7.93
CA TYR A 166 -0.50 6.55 -7.50
C TYR A 166 -1.06 6.44 -6.08
N TRP A 167 -1.87 5.42 -5.80
CA TRP A 167 -2.26 5.11 -4.44
C TRP A 167 -1.28 4.10 -3.85
N HIS A 168 -1.04 4.25 -2.55
CA HIS A 168 -0.02 3.55 -1.81
C HIS A 168 -0.59 3.09 -0.47
N SER A 169 0.00 2.05 0.13
CA SER A 169 -0.39 1.54 1.45
C SER A 169 0.86 1.22 2.26
N VAL A 170 1.03 1.92 3.39
CA VAL A 170 2.23 1.86 4.22
C VAL A 170 1.87 1.72 5.70
N PHE A 171 2.88 1.46 6.53
CA PHE A 171 2.71 1.39 7.98
C PHE A 171 3.56 2.43 8.70
N VAL A 172 2.92 3.23 9.55
CA VAL A 172 3.60 4.05 10.55
C VAL A 172 3.85 3.20 11.78
N VAL A 173 5.10 3.15 12.23
CA VAL A 173 5.55 2.37 13.39
C VAL A 173 6.11 3.22 14.52
N GLY A 174 6.20 4.54 14.32
CA GLY A 174 6.67 5.49 15.31
C GLY A 174 6.75 6.90 14.73
N PHE A 175 7.20 7.85 15.55
CA PHE A 175 7.37 9.24 15.17
C PHE A 175 8.53 9.91 15.93
N ASP A 176 8.98 11.06 15.45
CA ASP A 176 10.00 11.89 16.06
C ASP A 176 9.71 13.37 15.75
N ASP A 177 9.28 14.12 16.78
CA ASP A 177 8.88 15.52 16.65
C ASP A 177 10.05 16.49 16.43
N GLN A 178 11.28 16.09 16.79
CA GLN A 178 12.45 16.98 16.76
C GLN A 178 13.27 16.82 15.48
N ARG A 179 12.95 15.82 14.68
CA ARG A 179 13.69 15.53 13.46
C ARG A 179 13.31 16.51 12.36
N ASP A 180 14.32 17.04 11.67
CA ASP A 180 14.12 17.83 10.45
C ASP A 180 13.34 17.01 9.41
N SER A 181 12.22 17.58 8.95
CA SER A 181 11.31 16.95 7.99
C SER A 181 11.74 17.11 6.53
N ARG A 182 12.92 17.71 6.27
CA ARG A 182 13.53 17.88 4.94
C ARG A 182 12.59 18.55 3.93
N HIS A 183 11.87 19.57 4.38
CA HIS A 183 11.10 20.52 3.56
C HIS A 183 9.87 19.97 2.80
N CYS A 184 9.07 19.09 3.40
CA CYS A 184 7.72 18.72 2.90
C CYS A 184 7.65 18.27 1.43
N GLY A 185 8.72 17.59 0.97
CA GLY A 185 8.93 17.23 -0.42
C GLY A 185 7.81 16.37 -1.01
N PHE A 186 7.15 15.50 -0.24
CA PHE A 186 6.06 14.66 -0.78
C PHE A 186 4.88 15.51 -1.26
N VAL A 187 4.49 16.49 -0.46
CA VAL A 187 3.33 17.33 -0.75
C VAL A 187 3.65 18.29 -1.90
N GLU A 188 4.82 18.91 -1.84
CA GLU A 188 5.26 19.86 -2.87
C GLU A 188 5.47 19.18 -4.24
N ASN A 189 6.08 18.00 -4.26
CA ASN A 189 6.25 17.21 -5.49
C ASN A 189 4.90 16.75 -6.04
N SER A 190 3.96 16.31 -5.19
CA SER A 190 2.61 15.93 -5.63
C SER A 190 1.85 17.11 -6.24
N ILE A 191 1.93 18.30 -5.63
CA ILE A 191 1.34 19.52 -6.20
C ILE A 191 1.94 19.81 -7.58
N LYS A 192 3.28 19.79 -7.68
CA LYS A 192 3.99 20.05 -8.93
C LYS A 192 3.60 19.04 -10.01
N TYR A 193 3.57 17.76 -9.66
CA TYR A 193 3.19 16.66 -10.56
C TYR A 193 1.79 16.89 -11.15
N PHE A 194 0.79 17.20 -10.32
CA PHE A 194 -0.57 17.42 -10.83
C PHE A 194 -0.67 18.70 -11.67
N ASP A 195 0.08 19.75 -11.36
CA ASP A 195 0.20 20.94 -12.21
C ASP A 195 0.83 20.63 -13.58
N ASP A 196 1.91 19.84 -13.60
CA ASP A 196 2.57 19.39 -14.83
C ASP A 196 1.62 18.55 -15.69
N MET A 197 0.96 17.56 -15.09
CA MET A 197 -0.03 16.73 -15.77
C MET A 197 -1.19 17.55 -16.34
N ALA A 198 -1.66 18.57 -15.62
CA ALA A 198 -2.70 19.46 -16.13
C ALA A 198 -2.25 20.24 -17.38
N ARG A 199 -1.00 20.72 -17.40
CA ARG A 199 -0.40 21.38 -18.57
C ARG A 199 -0.24 20.41 -19.74
N GLU A 200 0.31 19.23 -19.49
CA GLU A 200 0.53 18.21 -20.50
C GLU A 200 -0.78 17.80 -21.19
N TRP A 201 -1.83 17.51 -20.40
CA TRP A 201 -3.14 17.15 -20.96
C TRP A 201 -3.78 18.30 -21.74
N THR A 202 -3.56 19.55 -21.32
CA THR A 202 -4.04 20.72 -22.07
C THR A 202 -3.35 20.83 -23.43
N ALA A 203 -2.02 20.68 -23.49
CA ALA A 203 -1.26 20.71 -24.74
C ALA A 203 -1.65 19.55 -25.68
N LYS A 204 -1.90 18.35 -25.14
CA LYS A 204 -2.44 17.21 -25.90
C LYS A 204 -3.85 17.50 -26.45
N ALA A 205 -4.68 18.24 -25.72
CA ALA A 205 -6.01 18.63 -26.18
C ALA A 205 -5.95 19.63 -27.34
N GLU A 206 -5.04 20.60 -27.28
CA GLU A 206 -4.85 21.64 -28.31
C GLU A 206 -4.37 21.07 -29.65
N THR A 207 -3.52 20.05 -29.61
CA THR A 207 -2.96 19.40 -30.80
C THR A 207 -3.79 18.22 -31.31
N SER A 208 -4.91 17.90 -30.64
CA SER A 208 -5.73 16.74 -31.01
C SER A 208 -6.61 17.01 -32.22
N GLY A 209 -6.42 16.25 -33.30
CA GLY A 209 -7.30 16.26 -34.47
C GLY A 209 -8.66 15.60 -34.25
N SER A 210 -8.92 15.01 -33.07
CA SER A 210 -10.18 14.32 -32.75
C SER A 210 -10.93 15.05 -31.65
N ALA A 211 -12.19 15.45 -31.91
CA ALA A 211 -13.06 16.07 -30.92
C ALA A 211 -13.24 15.20 -29.66
N LYS A 212 -13.40 13.88 -29.84
CA LYS A 212 -13.53 12.93 -28.73
C LYS A 212 -12.28 12.92 -27.83
N LYS A 213 -11.09 12.80 -28.43
CA LYS A 213 -9.82 12.82 -27.68
C LYS A 213 -9.57 14.18 -27.03
N ARG A 214 -9.91 15.28 -27.71
CA ARG A 214 -9.83 16.63 -27.14
C ARG A 214 -10.65 16.74 -25.86
N THR A 215 -11.91 16.29 -25.86
CA THR A 215 -12.76 16.29 -24.65
C THR A 215 -12.18 15.41 -23.54
N GLU A 216 -11.70 14.21 -23.87
CA GLU A 216 -11.05 13.32 -22.89
C GLU A 216 -9.85 13.98 -22.22
N TYR A 217 -8.95 14.58 -23.01
CA TYR A 217 -7.77 15.26 -22.48
C TYR A 217 -8.12 16.49 -21.66
N LEU A 218 -9.13 17.27 -22.05
CA LEU A 218 -9.61 18.40 -21.23
C LEU A 218 -10.18 17.94 -19.88
N ASN A 219 -10.87 16.80 -19.83
CA ASN A 219 -11.34 16.23 -18.57
C ASN A 219 -10.17 15.79 -17.69
N LYS A 220 -9.18 15.09 -18.24
CA LYS A 220 -7.95 14.73 -17.52
C LYS A 220 -7.22 15.96 -16.98
N ALA A 221 -7.10 17.01 -17.78
CA ALA A 221 -6.50 18.28 -17.34
C ALA A 221 -7.29 18.93 -16.19
N LYS A 222 -8.63 18.93 -16.28
CA LYS A 222 -9.51 19.45 -15.22
C LYS A 222 -9.35 18.67 -13.92
N ASP A 223 -9.28 17.35 -13.99
CA ASP A 223 -9.13 16.48 -12.82
C ASP A 223 -7.76 16.69 -12.15
N SER A 224 -6.67 16.78 -12.93
CA SER A 224 -5.35 17.11 -12.40
C SER A 224 -5.32 18.48 -11.71
N ARG A 225 -5.93 19.52 -12.32
CA ARG A 225 -6.05 20.85 -11.68
C ARG A 225 -6.84 20.78 -10.37
N LYS A 226 -7.94 20.03 -10.35
CA LYS A 226 -8.76 19.85 -9.14
C LYS A 226 -7.93 19.26 -8.00
N ARG A 227 -7.14 18.22 -8.27
CA ARG A 227 -6.25 17.58 -7.27
C ARG A 227 -5.15 18.51 -6.78
N SER A 228 -4.45 19.18 -7.69
CA SER A 228 -3.43 20.19 -7.34
C SER A 228 -4.01 21.29 -6.46
N ASN A 229 -5.14 21.88 -6.84
CA ASN A 229 -5.78 22.95 -6.07
C ASN A 229 -6.22 22.50 -4.69
N LYS A 230 -6.71 21.26 -4.57
CA LYS A 230 -7.11 20.68 -3.28
C LYS A 230 -5.92 20.51 -2.34
N LEU A 231 -4.78 20.01 -2.85
CA LEU A 231 -3.53 19.93 -2.09
C LEU A 231 -3.01 21.31 -1.68
N LYS A 232 -2.96 22.26 -2.62
CA LYS A 232 -2.55 23.64 -2.32
C LYS A 232 -3.41 24.26 -1.23
N ALA A 233 -4.74 24.13 -1.33
CA ALA A 233 -5.66 24.67 -0.34
C ALA A 233 -5.45 24.02 1.02
N SER A 234 -5.36 22.69 1.09
CA SER A 234 -5.12 21.95 2.34
C SER A 234 -3.77 22.34 2.97
N TYR A 235 -2.70 22.40 2.19
CA TYR A 235 -1.36 22.76 2.65
C TYR A 235 -1.29 24.21 3.15
N GLN A 236 -1.90 25.16 2.42
CA GLN A 236 -1.95 26.57 2.83
C GLN A 236 -2.80 26.78 4.08
N GLN A 237 -3.94 26.10 4.20
CA GLN A 237 -4.82 26.18 5.38
C GLN A 237 -4.13 25.65 6.65
N ALA A 238 -3.25 24.67 6.53
CA ALA A 238 -2.46 24.15 7.64
C ALA A 238 -1.23 25.01 8.00
N GLY A 239 -0.96 26.09 7.27
CA GLY A 239 0.18 26.98 7.50
C GLY A 239 1.46 26.60 6.75
N GLY A 240 1.40 25.66 5.80
CA GLY A 240 2.54 25.19 5.02
C GLY A 240 3.41 24.17 5.77
N CYS A 241 4.71 24.13 5.45
CA CYS A 241 5.63 23.15 6.03
C CYS A 241 6.01 23.47 7.47
N ARG A 242 5.91 22.49 8.39
CA ARG A 242 6.43 22.63 9.75
C ARG A 242 7.95 22.59 9.85
N ASN A 243 8.64 22.04 8.84
CA ASN A 243 10.10 21.80 8.78
C ASN A 243 10.66 20.90 9.90
N GLN A 244 9.81 20.32 10.74
CA GLN A 244 10.18 19.37 11.79
C GLN A 244 9.05 18.38 12.00
N GLY A 245 9.41 17.20 12.51
CA GLY A 245 8.46 16.13 12.77
C GLY A 245 8.39 15.13 11.61
N VAL A 246 8.66 13.86 11.91
CA VAL A 246 8.56 12.77 10.95
C VAL A 246 7.91 11.54 11.55
N PHE A 247 7.27 10.75 10.71
CA PHE A 247 6.88 9.38 10.97
C PHE A 247 7.96 8.39 10.51
N TYR A 248 8.20 7.35 11.30
CA TYR A 248 8.94 6.17 10.90
C TYR A 248 8.00 5.25 10.12
N VAL A 249 8.23 5.10 8.83
CA VAL A 249 7.33 4.42 7.89
C VAL A 249 7.98 3.17 7.31
N ARG A 250 7.25 2.04 7.35
CA ARG A 250 7.55 0.84 6.55
C ARG A 250 6.89 1.02 5.17
N ASN A 251 7.69 1.21 4.13
CA ASN A 251 7.23 1.31 2.74
C ASN A 251 8.06 0.38 1.86
N SER A 252 7.42 -0.34 0.93
CA SER A 252 8.04 -1.26 -0.03
C SER A 252 8.26 -0.66 -1.43
N GLU A 253 7.88 0.59 -1.67
CA GLU A 253 7.81 1.19 -3.01
C GLU A 253 9.07 1.93 -3.42
N PHE A 254 9.85 2.40 -2.46
CA PHE A 254 11.05 3.18 -2.74
C PHE A 254 12.26 2.28 -2.72
N TYR A 255 13.12 2.37 -3.73
CA TYR A 255 14.34 1.58 -3.82
C TYR A 255 15.35 2.01 -2.75
N GLY A 256 16.01 1.03 -2.13
CA GLY A 256 17.10 1.22 -1.18
C GLY A 256 18.32 0.38 -1.53
N PHE A 257 19.29 0.32 -0.62
CA PHE A 257 20.52 -0.47 -0.78
C PHE A 257 20.59 -1.64 0.22
N GLU A 258 19.47 -2.01 0.85
CA GLU A 258 19.45 -3.01 1.93
C GLU A 258 19.47 -4.47 1.45
N GLY A 259 19.57 -4.70 0.13
CA GLY A 259 19.68 -6.01 -0.51
C GLY A 259 18.90 -6.06 -1.82
N THR A 260 18.72 -7.26 -2.37
CA THR A 260 17.89 -7.52 -3.57
C THR A 260 16.81 -8.56 -3.27
N TYR A 261 15.59 -8.32 -3.75
CA TYR A 261 14.52 -9.31 -3.82
C TYR A 261 14.66 -10.08 -5.13
N ASP A 262 14.75 -11.40 -5.00
CA ASP A 262 14.75 -12.35 -6.10
C ASP A 262 13.32 -12.93 -6.21
N TYR A 263 12.58 -12.48 -7.23
CA TYR A 263 11.20 -12.92 -7.45
C TYR A 263 11.15 -14.31 -8.05
N ASP A 264 12.18 -14.73 -8.77
CA ASP A 264 12.27 -16.05 -9.37
C ASP A 264 13.72 -16.55 -9.31
N PRO A 265 14.06 -17.38 -8.30
CA PRO A 265 15.41 -17.92 -8.14
C PRO A 265 15.88 -18.79 -9.31
N SER A 266 14.99 -19.15 -10.24
CA SER A 266 15.34 -19.85 -11.47
C SER A 266 15.73 -18.93 -12.64
N ASN A 267 15.61 -17.61 -12.47
CA ASN A 267 15.83 -16.62 -13.52
C ASN A 267 16.62 -15.40 -13.01
N SER A 268 17.94 -15.40 -13.23
CA SER A 268 18.82 -14.31 -12.81
C SER A 268 18.70 -13.04 -13.65
N GLY A 269 18.95 -11.88 -13.06
CA GLY A 269 18.98 -10.57 -13.73
C GLY A 269 17.67 -9.79 -13.67
N GLU A 270 16.67 -10.31 -12.96
CA GLU A 270 15.37 -9.68 -12.75
C GLU A 270 15.21 -9.08 -11.33
N GLU A 271 16.18 -9.33 -10.46
CA GLU A 271 16.18 -8.97 -9.05
C GLU A 271 16.12 -7.44 -8.86
N SER A 272 15.35 -6.99 -7.89
CA SER A 272 15.20 -5.56 -7.58
C SER A 272 15.69 -5.23 -6.18
N ALA A 273 16.31 -4.07 -6.00
CA ALA A 273 16.76 -3.68 -4.67
C ALA A 273 15.59 -3.53 -3.67
N TYR A 274 15.78 -4.01 -2.44
CA TYR A 274 14.81 -3.83 -1.37
C TYR A 274 14.64 -2.35 -1.03
N ALA A 275 13.42 -1.98 -0.66
CA ALA A 275 13.20 -0.74 0.03
C ALA A 275 13.94 -0.69 1.38
N PRO A 276 14.36 0.50 1.84
CA PRO A 276 14.89 0.66 3.19
C PRO A 276 13.91 0.11 4.21
N LYS A 277 14.41 -0.52 5.27
CA LYS A 277 13.56 -1.07 6.33
C LYS A 277 12.66 0.00 6.90
N VAL A 278 13.16 1.20 7.16
CA VAL A 278 12.33 2.29 7.68
C VAL A 278 12.68 3.56 6.92
N MET A 279 11.66 4.23 6.44
CA MET A 279 11.73 5.53 5.79
C MET A 279 11.19 6.60 6.73
N LEU A 280 11.51 7.86 6.42
CA LEU A 280 11.09 9.02 7.21
C LEU A 280 10.21 9.88 6.34
N PHE A 281 8.93 9.96 6.71
CA PHE A 281 7.96 10.80 6.02
C PHE A 281 7.58 11.94 6.95
N GLU A 282 7.55 13.16 6.43
CA GLU A 282 7.10 14.34 7.14
C GLU A 282 5.64 14.22 7.63
N TYR A 283 5.26 14.98 8.66
CA TYR A 283 3.87 14.99 9.14
C TYR A 283 2.88 15.49 8.08
N GLU A 284 3.32 16.41 7.23
CA GLU A 284 2.54 16.96 6.11
C GLU A 284 2.15 15.89 5.08
N TRP A 285 2.95 14.84 4.90
CA TRP A 285 2.60 13.71 4.04
C TRP A 285 1.31 13.04 4.55
N LEU A 286 1.25 12.72 5.84
CA LEU A 286 0.06 12.13 6.43
C LEU A 286 -1.11 13.09 6.31
N GLU A 287 -0.92 14.36 6.68
CA GLU A 287 -1.98 15.35 6.74
C GLU A 287 -2.62 15.64 5.37
N HIS A 288 -1.81 15.71 4.31
CA HIS A 288 -2.30 16.18 3.01
C HIS A 288 -2.46 15.07 1.96
N LEU A 289 -1.78 13.93 2.10
CA LEU A 289 -1.80 12.89 1.08
C LEU A 289 -2.57 11.64 1.51
N ALA A 290 -2.72 11.39 2.81
CA ALA A 290 -3.52 10.25 3.28
C ALA A 290 -5.01 10.44 2.97
N ASN A 291 -5.68 9.33 2.71
CA ASN A 291 -7.14 9.27 2.57
C ASN A 291 -7.78 8.19 3.44
N HIS A 292 -7.02 7.21 3.93
CA HIS A 292 -7.48 6.29 4.97
C HIS A 292 -6.37 6.05 5.98
N VAL A 293 -6.73 6.05 7.26
CA VAL A 293 -5.83 5.87 8.40
C VAL A 293 -6.48 4.88 9.35
N ILE A 294 -5.88 3.70 9.46
CA ILE A 294 -6.44 2.57 10.21
C ILE A 294 -5.39 2.03 11.16
N GLN A 295 -5.71 1.97 12.44
CA GLN A 295 -4.88 1.24 13.38
C GLN A 295 -5.25 -0.24 13.39
N ILE A 296 -4.25 -1.11 13.32
CA ILE A 296 -4.45 -2.56 13.37
C ILE A 296 -3.78 -3.12 14.62
N GLY A 297 -4.61 -3.58 15.55
CA GLY A 297 -4.22 -4.22 16.80
C GLY A 297 -4.36 -5.73 16.76
N VAL A 298 -3.92 -6.40 17.83
CA VAL A 298 -4.30 -7.77 18.14
C VAL A 298 -5.37 -7.76 19.23
N ARG A 299 -6.47 -8.49 19.03
CA ARG A 299 -7.49 -8.68 20.06
C ARG A 299 -6.89 -9.55 21.15
N GLN A 300 -6.69 -8.97 22.34
CA GLN A 300 -6.51 -9.80 23.53
C GLN A 300 -7.85 -10.48 23.79
N GLU A 301 -7.90 -11.81 23.63
CA GLU A 301 -8.98 -12.58 24.22
C GLU A 301 -8.89 -12.32 25.72
N ARG A 302 -9.89 -11.62 26.27
CA ARG A 302 -10.03 -11.59 27.73
C ARG A 302 -10.20 -13.04 28.15
N ALA A 303 -9.14 -13.63 28.72
CA ALA A 303 -9.23 -14.89 29.42
C ALA A 303 -10.42 -14.74 30.39
N GLY A 304 -11.41 -15.62 30.25
CA GLY A 304 -12.74 -15.46 30.83
C GLY A 304 -12.70 -14.98 32.28
N GLN A 305 -13.43 -13.90 32.53
CA GLN A 305 -14.10 -13.68 33.81
C GLN A 305 -15.42 -14.44 33.79
#